data_AF-A0A4R5E6Y9-F1
#
_entry.id   AF-A0A4R5E6Y9-F1
#
_cell.length_a   1.000
_cell.length_b   1.000
_cell.length_c   1.000
_cell.angle_alpha   90.00
_cell.angle_beta   90.00
_cell.angle_gamma   90.00
#
_symmetry.space_group_name_H-M   'P 1'
#
loop_
_entity.id
_entity.type
_entity.pdbx_description
1 polymer ?
#
loop_
_entity_poly.entity_id
_entity_poly.type
_entity_poly.pdbx_seq_one_letter_code
_entity_poly.pdbx_strand_id
1 'polypeptide(L)'
;MRPATRGATAGVHHRPRPRCPGRTVPDRVAGFALMDRIEWQSLPSDLHSAVQDELGPIIKVEPTSEGRRSALATVAHLKDGPVFLKGAPIANERAAAQLDREAAVNPHVRSVTPELLCDLTAGGWRLLGFEHVQGRRADYTPGSRDLNAVLDVFATLEHLQLPTTVDVMWFEGRWSDYATVPQHLTQIAGTALLHTDLNPGNVIITGTAARLVDWGMASRGTPLVNPADLVINLIACGHAPTEAEALMAGLDTWKNADPAVLDYYARLLATTWLEAFWTPTHPWARAVVNAAVQWAMHRRHSRH
;
A
#
# COMPACT_ATOMS: atom_id res chain seq x y z
N MET A 1 14.76 -61.78 31.95
CA MET A 1 14.29 -60.39 32.17
C MET A 1 15.26 -59.43 31.49
N ARG A 2 14.88 -58.88 30.34
CA ARG A 2 15.61 -57.81 29.62
C ARG A 2 14.82 -56.50 29.79
N PRO A 3 15.46 -55.34 30.03
CA PRO A 3 14.73 -54.10 30.25
C PRO A 3 14.24 -53.53 28.91
N ALA A 4 13.04 -52.96 28.96
CA ALA A 4 12.32 -52.37 27.85
C ALA A 4 12.95 -51.03 27.40
N THR A 5 13.22 -50.91 26.11
CA THR A 5 13.55 -49.66 25.43
C THR A 5 12.28 -48.82 25.24
N ARG A 6 12.18 -47.67 25.91
CA ARG A 6 11.17 -46.65 25.60
C ARG A 6 11.63 -45.87 24.36
N GLY A 7 10.87 -45.99 23.28
CA GLY A 7 11.04 -45.15 22.09
C GLY A 7 10.66 -43.70 22.41
N ALA A 8 11.61 -42.79 22.22
CA ALA A 8 11.35 -41.36 22.24
C ALA A 8 10.71 -40.95 20.92
N THR A 9 9.44 -40.56 20.96
CA THR A 9 8.76 -39.88 19.86
C THR A 9 9.40 -38.50 19.67
N ALA A 10 10.09 -38.30 18.56
CA ALA A 10 10.60 -37.00 18.14
C ALA A 10 9.42 -36.06 17.87
N GLY A 11 9.20 -35.11 18.78
CA GLY A 11 8.25 -34.02 18.56
C GLY A 11 8.74 -33.14 17.41
N VAL A 12 7.95 -33.07 16.34
CA VAL A 12 8.13 -32.07 15.29
C VAL A 12 7.89 -30.70 15.91
N HIS A 13 8.97 -30.02 16.29
CA HIS A 13 8.92 -28.62 16.67
C HIS A 13 8.57 -27.79 15.43
N HIS A 14 7.28 -27.50 15.25
CA HIS A 14 6.85 -26.43 14.37
C HIS A 14 7.43 -25.11 14.92
N ARG A 15 8.52 -24.64 14.31
CA ARG A 15 8.92 -23.24 14.50
C ARG A 15 7.73 -22.36 14.08
N PRO A 16 7.34 -21.36 14.90
CA PRO A 16 6.31 -20.43 14.48
C PRO A 16 6.74 -19.77 13.18
N ARG A 17 5.85 -19.76 12.18
CA ARG A 17 6.11 -19.06 10.91
C ARG A 17 6.45 -17.60 11.22
N PRO A 18 7.49 -17.02 10.59
CA PRO A 18 7.75 -15.59 10.73
C PRO A 18 6.50 -14.84 10.27
N ARG A 19 5.95 -14.00 11.14
CA ARG A 19 4.87 -13.09 10.75
C ARG A 19 5.48 -11.93 9.99
N CYS A 20 4.79 -11.41 8.96
CA CYS A 20 5.13 -10.10 8.39
C CYS A 20 5.32 -9.12 9.55
N PRO A 21 6.37 -8.28 9.55
CA PRO A 21 6.59 -7.29 10.59
C PRO A 21 5.30 -6.49 10.80
N GLY A 22 4.65 -6.68 11.94
CA GLY A 22 3.39 -6.01 12.25
C GLY A 22 3.60 -4.50 12.28
N ARG A 23 2.62 -3.73 11.80
CA ARG A 23 2.61 -2.27 11.92
C ARG A 23 2.19 -1.81 13.33
N THR A 24 2.64 -2.49 14.39
CA THR A 24 2.45 -2.06 15.79
C THR A 24 3.43 -0.92 16.09
N VAL A 25 2.91 0.24 16.47
CA VAL A 25 3.65 1.51 16.63
C VAL A 25 3.93 1.78 18.11
N PRO A 26 5.20 2.00 18.50
CA PRO A 26 5.55 2.95 19.55
C PRO A 26 5.61 4.39 18.98
N ASP A 27 5.23 5.36 19.80
CA ASP A 27 5.08 6.77 19.45
C ASP A 27 6.30 7.41 18.77
N ARG A 28 6.02 8.16 17.70
CA ARG A 28 6.86 9.16 16.98
C ARG A 28 7.99 8.64 16.07
N VAL A 29 7.92 9.01 14.78
CA VAL A 29 9.04 8.99 13.82
C VAL A 29 9.01 10.26 12.96
N ALA A 30 10.15 10.91 12.77
CA ALA A 30 10.33 12.08 11.91
C ALA A 30 10.52 11.67 10.43
N GLY A 31 10.02 12.49 9.51
CA GLY A 31 10.11 12.31 8.04
C GLY A 31 8.79 11.93 7.36
N PHE A 32 7.91 11.25 8.10
CA PHE A 32 6.51 11.01 7.78
C PHE A 32 5.70 11.45 8.98
N ALA A 33 5.32 12.74 9.06
CA ALA A 33 4.56 13.23 10.19
C ALA A 33 3.26 12.40 10.30
N LEU A 34 3.15 11.59 11.37
CA LEU A 34 1.85 11.07 11.77
C LEU A 34 0.97 12.29 12.06
N MET A 35 -0.13 12.44 11.33
CA MET A 35 -1.16 13.39 11.72
C MET A 35 -1.78 12.90 13.02
N ASP A 36 -1.95 13.81 13.98
CA ASP A 36 -2.78 13.54 15.15
C ASP A 36 -4.19 13.20 14.65
N ARG A 37 -4.73 12.08 15.14
CA ARG A 37 -6.08 11.67 14.79
C ARG A 37 -7.06 12.68 15.35
N ILE A 38 -7.94 13.17 14.49
CA ILE A 38 -9.05 14.02 14.85
C ILE A 38 -10.28 13.13 14.92
N GLU A 39 -10.92 13.12 16.09
CA GLU A 39 -12.15 12.38 16.31
C GLU A 39 -13.30 13.00 15.52
N TRP A 40 -14.23 12.15 15.06
CA TRP A 40 -15.40 12.59 14.31
C TRP A 40 -16.17 13.70 15.04
N GLN A 41 -16.32 13.58 16.36
CA GLN A 41 -17.05 14.51 17.22
C GLN A 41 -16.42 15.91 17.27
N SER A 42 -15.13 16.03 16.95
CA SER A 42 -14.41 17.30 16.95
C SER A 42 -14.42 18.02 15.61
N LEU A 43 -15.03 17.42 14.58
CA LEU A 43 -15.12 18.04 13.25
C LEU A 43 -16.14 19.18 13.24
N PRO A 44 -15.98 20.17 12.33
CA PRO A 44 -16.91 21.29 12.20
C PRO A 44 -18.35 20.85 11.90
N SER A 45 -19.33 21.58 12.44
CA SER A 45 -20.77 21.34 12.19
C SER A 45 -21.12 21.32 10.71
N ASP A 46 -20.50 22.19 9.92
CA ASP A 46 -20.76 22.31 8.49
C ASP A 46 -20.34 21.03 7.75
N LEU A 47 -19.26 20.38 8.21
CA LEU A 47 -18.82 19.10 7.65
C LEU A 47 -19.76 17.97 8.08
N HIS A 48 -20.23 17.97 9.33
CA HIS A 48 -21.23 16.98 9.79
C HIS A 48 -22.50 17.05 8.95
N SER A 49 -23.03 18.27 8.75
CA SER A 49 -24.22 18.50 7.93
C SER A 49 -23.99 18.04 6.50
N ALA A 50 -22.90 18.47 5.85
CA ALA A 50 -22.59 18.07 4.48
C ALA A 50 -22.49 16.56 4.29
N VAL A 51 -21.88 15.84 5.23
CA VAL A 51 -21.79 14.36 5.15
C VAL A 51 -23.16 13.71 5.30
N GLN A 52 -24.01 14.21 6.21
CA GLN A 52 -25.36 13.64 6.39
C GLN A 52 -26.32 14.02 5.26
N ASP A 53 -26.12 15.15 4.60
CA ASP A 53 -26.89 15.54 3.41
C ASP A 53 -26.55 14.61 2.23
N GLU A 54 -25.27 14.24 2.07
CA GLU A 54 -24.81 13.37 0.99
C GLU A 54 -25.12 11.88 1.23
N LEU A 55 -24.84 11.39 2.46
CA LEU A 55 -24.93 9.96 2.78
C LEU A 55 -26.19 9.57 3.56
N GLY A 56 -26.93 10.54 4.09
CA GLY A 56 -28.03 10.34 5.01
C GLY A 56 -27.61 10.31 6.50
N PRO A 57 -28.58 10.13 7.42
CA PRO A 57 -28.32 10.20 8.86
C PRO A 57 -27.31 9.15 9.35
N ILE A 58 -26.32 9.59 10.12
CA ILE A 58 -25.33 8.70 10.73
C ILE A 58 -25.86 8.21 12.08
N ILE A 59 -25.92 6.89 12.25
CA ILE A 59 -26.42 6.24 13.47
C ILE A 59 -25.29 6.12 14.51
N LYS A 60 -24.10 5.74 14.05
CA LYS A 60 -22.92 5.51 14.89
C LYS A 60 -21.65 5.75 14.10
N VAL A 61 -20.59 6.18 14.77
CA VAL A 61 -19.25 6.27 14.19
C VAL A 61 -18.27 5.46 15.04
N GLU A 62 -17.43 4.67 14.39
CA GLU A 62 -16.40 3.85 15.02
C GLU A 62 -15.01 4.22 14.49
N PRO A 63 -14.10 4.74 15.33
CA PRO A 63 -12.75 5.05 14.89
C PRO A 63 -12.05 3.76 14.45
N THR A 64 -11.41 3.80 13.27
CA THR A 64 -10.56 2.69 12.83
C THR A 64 -9.17 2.91 13.38
N SER A 65 -8.42 1.87 13.74
CA SER A 65 -6.98 2.01 14.01
C SER A 65 -6.13 2.12 12.73
N GLU A 66 -6.79 2.01 11.57
CA GLU A 66 -6.23 1.96 10.22
C GLU A 66 -6.34 3.32 9.48
N GLY A 67 -5.71 3.51 8.32
CA GLY A 67 -5.82 4.78 7.55
C GLY A 67 -4.95 5.97 8.04
N ARG A 68 -3.75 5.70 8.57
CA ARG A 68 -2.89 6.67 9.29
C ARG A 68 -2.35 7.89 8.51
N ARG A 69 -2.64 8.02 7.21
CA ARG A 69 -2.25 9.21 6.42
C ARG A 69 -3.31 10.31 6.42
N SER A 70 -4.43 10.07 7.09
CA SER A 70 -5.50 11.05 7.23
C SER A 70 -5.74 11.39 8.68
N ALA A 71 -6.04 12.66 8.92
CA ALA A 71 -6.42 13.15 10.23
C ALA A 71 -7.70 12.44 10.72
N LEU A 72 -8.62 12.13 9.82
CA LEU A 72 -9.81 11.32 10.07
C LEU A 72 -9.74 9.99 9.30
N ALA A 73 -10.00 8.88 10.00
CA ALA A 73 -10.20 7.55 9.40
C ALA A 73 -11.16 6.73 10.27
N THR A 74 -12.43 6.65 9.87
CA THR A 74 -13.52 6.13 10.70
C THR A 74 -14.54 5.35 9.88
N VAL A 75 -15.31 4.47 10.50
CA VAL A 75 -16.49 3.83 9.88
C VAL A 75 -17.74 4.51 10.41
N ALA A 76 -18.51 5.11 9.51
CA ALA A 76 -19.85 5.61 9.79
C ALA A 76 -20.87 4.50 9.50
N HIS A 77 -21.75 4.21 10.44
CA HIS A 77 -22.84 3.26 10.30
C HIS A 77 -24.11 4.03 9.97
N LEU A 78 -24.66 3.80 8.77
CA LEU A 78 -25.90 4.39 8.28
C LEU A 78 -26.97 3.30 8.15
N LYS A 79 -28.21 3.71 7.84
CA LYS A 79 -29.33 2.79 7.65
C LYS A 79 -29.08 1.79 6.50
N ASP A 80 -28.47 2.26 5.42
CA ASP A 80 -28.27 1.48 4.19
C ASP A 80 -26.92 0.73 4.17
N GLY A 81 -26.13 0.85 5.24
CA GLY A 81 -24.86 0.15 5.42
C GLY A 81 -23.74 1.03 5.96
N PRO A 82 -22.60 0.42 6.32
CA PRO A 82 -21.43 1.16 6.76
C PRO A 82 -20.67 1.82 5.59
N VAL A 83 -20.11 2.99 5.84
CA VAL A 83 -19.24 3.76 4.92
C VAL A 83 -17.93 4.08 5.64
N PHE A 84 -16.80 3.87 4.97
CA PHE A 84 -15.50 4.28 5.47
C PHE A 84 -15.24 5.74 5.10
N LEU A 85 -15.05 6.60 6.11
CA LEU A 85 -14.76 8.02 5.94
C LEU A 85 -13.29 8.32 6.21
N LYS A 86 -12.67 9.07 5.31
CA LYS A 86 -11.28 9.51 5.39
C LYS A 86 -11.20 11.00 5.07
N GLY A 87 -10.49 11.78 5.88
CA GLY A 87 -10.43 13.23 5.68
C GLY A 87 -9.23 13.92 6.27
N ALA A 88 -8.96 15.14 5.81
CA ALA A 88 -7.91 16.01 6.30
C ALA A 88 -8.33 17.49 6.23
N PRO A 89 -7.80 18.36 7.12
CA PRO A 89 -7.94 19.80 6.94
C PRO A 89 -7.33 20.26 5.62
N ILE A 90 -8.00 21.14 4.89
CA ILE A 90 -7.51 21.71 3.61
C ILE A 90 -6.19 22.48 3.83
N ALA A 91 -6.03 23.09 5.00
CA ALA A 91 -4.79 23.76 5.40
C ALA A 91 -3.58 22.81 5.41
N ASN A 92 -3.79 21.50 5.47
CA ASN A 92 -2.75 20.53 5.13
C ASN A 92 -2.83 20.19 3.64
N GLU A 93 -2.21 21.06 2.83
CA GLU A 93 -2.24 20.99 1.36
C GLU A 93 -1.80 19.63 0.83
N ARG A 94 -0.77 19.01 1.45
CA ARG A 94 -0.27 17.69 1.04
C ARG A 94 -1.32 16.60 1.25
N ALA A 95 -1.98 16.57 2.41
CA ALA A 95 -2.99 15.56 2.71
C ALA A 95 -4.27 15.78 1.90
N ALA A 96 -4.68 17.04 1.70
CA ALA A 96 -5.80 17.38 0.82
C ALA A 96 -5.54 16.95 -0.63
N ALA A 97 -4.36 17.27 -1.18
CA ALA A 97 -3.98 16.86 -2.54
C ALA A 97 -3.86 15.33 -2.72
N GLN A 98 -3.59 14.56 -1.65
CA GLN A 98 -3.66 13.11 -1.70
C GLN A 98 -5.11 12.62 -1.81
N LEU A 99 -6.05 13.24 -1.07
CA LEU A 99 -7.47 12.91 -1.17
C LEU A 99 -8.04 13.30 -2.55
N ASP A 100 -7.68 14.48 -3.07
CA ASP A 100 -8.11 14.90 -4.42
C ASP A 100 -7.66 13.90 -5.48
N ARG A 101 -6.43 13.41 -5.37
CA ARG A 101 -5.90 12.39 -6.29
C ARG A 101 -6.62 11.05 -6.15
N GLU A 102 -6.82 10.60 -4.92
CA GLU A 102 -7.53 9.35 -4.64
C GLU A 102 -8.96 9.40 -5.21
N ALA A 103 -9.66 10.52 -5.06
CA ALA A 103 -10.97 10.74 -5.64
C ALA A 103 -10.96 10.74 -7.17
N ALA A 104 -10.01 11.45 -7.79
CA ALA A 104 -9.89 11.54 -9.24
C ALA A 104 -9.56 10.19 -9.90
N VAL A 105 -8.81 9.33 -9.21
CA VAL A 105 -8.43 7.99 -9.70
C VAL A 105 -9.56 6.98 -9.52
N ASN A 106 -10.35 7.07 -8.43
CA ASN A 106 -11.32 6.04 -8.04
C ASN A 106 -12.26 5.56 -9.17
N PRO A 107 -12.90 6.45 -9.98
CA PRO A 107 -13.79 6.02 -11.06
C PRO A 107 -13.13 5.10 -12.10
N HIS A 108 -11.81 5.16 -12.23
CA HIS A 108 -11.04 4.40 -13.23
C HIS A 108 -10.48 3.08 -12.69
N VAL A 109 -10.61 2.83 -11.37
CA VAL A 109 -10.02 1.65 -10.71
C VAL A 109 -11.01 0.81 -9.90
N ARG A 110 -12.32 1.06 -10.04
CA ARG A 110 -13.39 0.38 -9.26
C ARG A 110 -13.39 -1.15 -9.36
N SER A 111 -12.77 -1.72 -10.39
CA SER A 111 -12.59 -3.17 -10.49
C SER A 111 -11.66 -3.75 -9.40
N VAL A 112 -10.77 -2.92 -8.85
CA VAL A 112 -9.79 -3.32 -7.82
C VAL A 112 -9.93 -2.55 -6.51
N THR A 113 -10.68 -1.45 -6.45
CA THR A 113 -10.83 -0.59 -5.26
C THR A 113 -12.30 -0.51 -4.79
N PRO A 114 -12.57 -0.18 -3.52
CA PRO A 114 -13.93 0.16 -3.08
C PRO A 114 -14.47 1.41 -3.79
N GLU A 115 -15.77 1.45 -4.09
CA GLU A 115 -16.37 2.62 -4.73
C GLU A 115 -16.37 3.85 -3.81
N LEU A 116 -16.07 5.02 -4.39
CA LEU A 116 -16.24 6.32 -3.74
C LEU A 116 -17.73 6.70 -3.76
N LEU A 117 -18.31 6.86 -2.57
CA LEU A 117 -19.72 7.18 -2.33
C LEU A 117 -19.94 8.65 -1.98
N CYS A 118 -18.91 9.35 -1.51
CA CYS A 118 -18.99 10.72 -1.07
C CYS A 118 -17.67 11.45 -1.33
N ASP A 119 -17.75 12.63 -1.92
CA ASP A 119 -16.61 13.50 -2.24
C ASP A 119 -16.95 14.93 -1.80
N LEU A 120 -16.40 15.38 -0.68
CA LEU A 120 -16.80 16.64 -0.06
C LEU A 120 -15.63 17.56 0.27
N THR A 121 -15.92 18.86 0.15
CA THR A 121 -15.13 19.96 0.71
C THR A 121 -16.06 20.87 1.51
N ALA A 122 -15.93 20.89 2.83
CA ALA A 122 -16.80 21.66 3.72
C ALA A 122 -16.10 21.99 5.04
N GLY A 123 -16.42 23.14 5.65
CA GLY A 123 -15.89 23.51 6.97
C GLY A 123 -14.36 23.58 7.06
N GLY A 124 -13.66 23.82 5.94
CA GLY A 124 -12.19 23.80 5.90
C GLY A 124 -11.57 22.39 5.82
N TRP A 125 -12.37 21.37 5.51
CA TRP A 125 -11.94 19.97 5.37
C TRP A 125 -12.16 19.43 3.96
N ARG A 126 -11.26 18.55 3.56
CA ARG A 126 -11.41 17.64 2.43
C ARG A 126 -11.75 16.25 2.98
N LEU A 127 -12.84 15.65 2.52
CA LEU A 127 -13.33 14.36 3.01
C LEU A 127 -13.81 13.46 1.87
N LEU A 128 -13.48 12.17 1.96
CA LEU A 128 -13.95 11.11 1.09
C LEU A 128 -14.69 10.05 1.89
N GLY A 129 -15.75 9.50 1.31
CA GLY A 129 -16.48 8.34 1.82
C GLY A 129 -16.46 7.21 0.82
N PHE A 130 -16.08 6.01 1.25
CA PHE A 130 -15.99 4.81 0.42
C PHE A 130 -16.91 3.72 0.94
N GLU A 131 -17.31 2.81 0.05
CA GLU A 131 -17.87 1.52 0.45
C GLU A 131 -17.02 0.89 1.55
N HIS A 132 -17.65 0.49 2.65
CA HIS A 132 -16.94 -0.21 3.70
C HIS A 132 -16.73 -1.68 3.31
N VAL A 133 -15.47 -2.03 3.03
CA VAL A 133 -15.09 -3.40 2.68
C VAL A 133 -14.85 -4.25 3.92
N GLN A 134 -15.72 -5.24 4.14
CA GLN A 134 -15.52 -6.25 5.17
C GLN A 134 -14.42 -7.23 4.75
N GLY A 135 -13.32 -7.22 5.49
CA GLY A 135 -12.19 -8.09 5.20
C GLY A 135 -11.06 -7.94 6.21
N ARG A 136 -9.92 -8.54 5.88
CA ARG A 136 -8.69 -8.43 6.67
C ARG A 136 -7.53 -7.97 5.79
N ARG A 137 -6.52 -7.36 6.39
CA ARG A 137 -5.29 -7.03 5.66
C ARG A 137 -4.61 -8.29 5.12
N ALA A 138 -3.98 -8.16 3.96
CA ALA A 138 -3.32 -9.27 3.30
C ALA A 138 -2.10 -9.75 4.11
N ASP A 139 -1.89 -11.07 4.12
CA ASP A 139 -0.70 -11.70 4.64
C ASP A 139 0.23 -12.07 3.48
N TYR A 140 1.37 -11.40 3.39
CA TYR A 140 2.39 -11.61 2.35
C TYR A 140 3.50 -12.58 2.78
N THR A 141 3.32 -13.31 3.90
CA THR A 141 4.33 -14.29 4.34
C THR A 141 4.42 -15.50 3.40
N PRO A 142 5.58 -16.17 3.33
CA PRO A 142 5.74 -17.39 2.55
C PRO A 142 4.69 -18.46 2.88
N GLY A 143 4.02 -18.96 1.83
CA GLY A 143 2.98 -19.97 1.94
C GLY A 143 1.64 -19.46 2.51
N SER A 144 1.44 -18.13 2.52
CA SER A 144 0.13 -17.53 2.78
C SER A 144 -0.87 -17.90 1.67
N ARG A 145 -2.12 -18.15 2.07
CA ARG A 145 -3.23 -18.39 1.14
C ARG A 145 -3.69 -17.12 0.42
N ASP A 146 -3.24 -15.95 0.86
CA ASP A 146 -3.66 -14.66 0.31
C ASP A 146 -2.95 -14.33 -0.99
N LEU A 147 -1.78 -14.93 -1.22
CA LEU A 147 -0.91 -14.60 -2.36
C LEU A 147 -1.63 -14.76 -3.70
N ASN A 148 -2.51 -15.75 -3.86
CA ASN A 148 -3.28 -15.91 -5.09
C ASN A 148 -4.20 -14.71 -5.33
N ALA A 149 -5.01 -14.32 -4.33
CA ALA A 149 -5.91 -13.18 -4.44
C ALA A 149 -5.16 -11.86 -4.66
N VAL A 150 -3.97 -11.73 -4.05
CA VAL A 150 -3.06 -10.59 -4.25
C VAL A 150 -2.56 -10.56 -5.69
N LEU A 151 -2.05 -11.66 -6.23
CA LEU A 151 -1.57 -11.71 -7.60
C LEU A 151 -2.71 -11.46 -8.61
N ASP A 152 -3.91 -11.98 -8.35
CA ASP A 152 -5.09 -11.77 -9.21
C ASP A 152 -5.51 -10.29 -9.28
N VAL A 153 -5.52 -9.57 -8.15
CA VAL A 153 -5.87 -8.14 -8.16
C VAL A 153 -4.78 -7.29 -8.82
N PHE A 154 -3.51 -7.71 -8.75
CA PHE A 154 -2.40 -7.03 -9.43
C PHE A 154 -2.40 -7.30 -10.94
N ALA A 155 -2.74 -8.52 -11.36
CA ALA A 155 -2.98 -8.83 -12.77
C ALA A 155 -4.14 -8.00 -13.34
N THR A 156 -5.19 -7.78 -12.53
CA THR A 156 -6.28 -6.87 -12.92
C THR A 156 -5.79 -5.43 -13.02
N LEU A 157 -4.99 -4.95 -12.05
CA LEU A 157 -4.41 -3.60 -12.03
C LEU A 157 -3.55 -3.32 -13.27
N GLU A 158 -2.74 -4.29 -13.71
CA GLU A 158 -1.87 -4.17 -14.88
C GLU A 158 -2.62 -3.73 -16.15
N HIS A 159 -3.88 -4.12 -16.30
CA HIS A 159 -4.67 -3.81 -17.49
C HIS A 159 -5.47 -2.51 -17.38
N LEU A 160 -5.46 -1.85 -16.22
CA LEU A 160 -6.20 -0.59 -16.02
C LEU A 160 -5.50 0.58 -16.71
N GLN A 161 -6.30 1.42 -17.34
CA GLN A 161 -5.84 2.63 -18.01
C GLN A 161 -6.39 3.85 -17.30
N LEU A 162 -5.50 4.80 -17.03
CA LEU A 162 -5.89 6.09 -16.46
C LEU A 162 -5.93 7.13 -17.58
N PRO A 163 -7.09 7.75 -17.89
CA PRO A 163 -7.19 8.77 -18.94
C PRO A 163 -6.21 9.92 -18.71
N THR A 164 -5.58 10.44 -19.76
CA THR A 164 -4.55 11.51 -19.65
C THR A 164 -5.07 12.81 -19.04
N THR A 165 -6.40 13.00 -19.01
CA THR A 165 -7.08 14.12 -18.35
C THR A 165 -7.05 14.04 -16.83
N VAL A 166 -6.78 12.87 -16.25
CA VAL A 166 -6.66 12.70 -14.80
C VAL A 166 -5.25 13.09 -14.39
N ASP A 167 -5.18 14.17 -13.60
CA ASP A 167 -3.93 14.70 -13.07
C ASP A 167 -3.42 13.84 -11.91
N VAL A 168 -2.29 13.19 -12.16
CA VAL A 168 -1.56 12.39 -11.18
C VAL A 168 -0.08 12.71 -11.31
N MET A 169 0.68 12.41 -10.27
CA MET A 169 2.11 12.68 -10.27
C MET A 169 2.81 11.84 -11.35
N TRP A 170 3.79 12.45 -12.01
CA TRP A 170 4.78 11.71 -12.80
C TRP A 170 5.79 11.07 -11.86
N PHE A 171 5.94 9.76 -11.97
CA PHE A 171 6.69 8.96 -11.01
C PHE A 171 8.16 9.34 -11.00
N GLU A 172 8.76 9.55 -12.16
CA GLU A 172 10.13 10.02 -12.30
C GLU A 172 10.36 11.40 -11.65
N GLY A 173 9.37 12.28 -11.69
CA GLY A 173 9.42 13.59 -11.04
C GLY A 173 9.33 13.48 -9.51
N ARG A 174 8.54 12.54 -8.99
CA ARG A 174 8.49 12.27 -7.54
C ARG A 174 9.80 11.69 -7.00
N TRP A 175 10.54 10.96 -7.83
CA TRP A 175 11.77 10.28 -7.45
C TRP A 175 13.03 11.08 -7.79
N SER A 176 12.89 12.30 -8.34
CA SER A 176 14.02 13.10 -8.80
C SER A 176 14.99 13.47 -7.68
N ASP A 177 14.45 13.74 -6.49
CA ASP A 177 15.24 14.17 -5.34
C ASP A 177 16.15 13.07 -4.79
N TYR A 178 15.84 11.81 -5.12
CA TYR A 178 16.57 10.62 -4.64
C TYR A 178 17.44 9.97 -5.72
N ALA A 179 17.36 10.48 -6.95
CA ALA A 179 18.03 9.88 -8.09
C ALA A 179 19.54 10.13 -8.03
N THR A 180 20.31 9.09 -7.70
CA THR A 180 21.79 9.16 -7.74
C THR A 180 22.31 9.45 -9.15
N VAL A 181 21.54 9.07 -10.19
CA VAL A 181 21.86 9.29 -11.60
C VAL A 181 20.61 9.85 -12.30
N PRO A 182 20.39 11.18 -12.25
CA PRO A 182 19.16 11.82 -12.75
C PRO A 182 18.88 11.55 -14.24
N GLN A 183 19.93 11.40 -15.04
CA GLN A 183 19.84 11.06 -16.47
C GLN A 183 19.18 9.70 -16.76
N HIS A 184 19.07 8.81 -15.77
CA HIS A 184 18.41 7.51 -15.92
C HIS A 184 16.95 7.51 -15.44
N LEU A 185 16.44 8.62 -14.89
CA LEU A 185 15.05 8.73 -14.44
C LEU A 185 14.04 8.50 -15.56
N THR A 186 14.40 8.83 -16.80
CA THR A 186 13.57 8.57 -17.99
C THR A 186 13.30 7.08 -18.21
N GLN A 187 14.10 6.17 -17.65
CA GLN A 187 13.89 4.72 -17.73
C GLN A 187 12.66 4.25 -16.94
N ILE A 188 12.26 5.01 -15.91
CA ILE A 188 11.08 4.71 -15.09
C ILE A 188 9.87 5.59 -15.44
N ALA A 189 10.00 6.45 -16.45
CA ALA A 189 8.90 7.22 -17.00
C ALA A 189 7.94 6.30 -17.80
N GLY A 190 6.70 6.75 -17.94
CA GLY A 190 5.67 6.03 -18.67
C GLY A 190 4.27 6.49 -18.28
N THR A 191 3.26 5.96 -18.97
CA THR A 191 1.86 6.37 -18.78
C THR A 191 1.02 5.37 -18.00
N ALA A 192 1.61 4.22 -17.61
CA ALA A 192 0.90 3.18 -16.87
C ALA A 192 0.49 3.69 -15.49
N LEU A 193 -0.68 3.25 -15.02
CA LEU A 193 -1.19 3.57 -13.70
C LEU A 193 -0.39 2.85 -12.62
N LEU A 194 0.17 3.62 -11.69
CA LEU A 194 0.95 3.12 -10.57
C LEU A 194 0.22 3.40 -9.25
N HIS A 195 0.14 2.39 -8.38
CA HIS A 195 -0.36 2.59 -7.02
C HIS A 195 0.72 3.17 -6.10
N THR A 196 1.98 2.73 -6.24
CA THR A 196 3.17 3.22 -5.51
C THR A 196 3.17 3.02 -3.98
N ASP A 197 2.23 2.24 -3.44
CA ASP A 197 2.17 1.92 -2.00
C ASP A 197 1.50 0.56 -1.76
N LEU A 198 2.02 -0.47 -2.41
CA LEU A 198 1.44 -1.82 -2.49
C LEU A 198 1.80 -2.71 -1.28
N ASN A 199 1.96 -2.08 -0.12
CA ASN A 199 2.23 -2.77 1.14
C ASN A 199 1.00 -3.62 1.57
N PRO A 200 1.18 -4.70 2.35
CA PRO A 200 0.08 -5.58 2.76
C PRO A 200 -1.03 -4.86 3.55
N GLY A 201 -0.72 -3.72 4.18
CA GLY A 201 -1.71 -2.88 4.86
C GLY A 201 -2.68 -2.16 3.92
N ASN A 202 -2.36 -2.03 2.63
CA ASN A 202 -3.21 -1.41 1.62
C ASN A 202 -3.95 -2.43 0.74
N VAL A 203 -3.89 -3.72 1.11
CA VAL A 203 -4.66 -4.78 0.44
C VAL A 203 -5.61 -5.43 1.43
N ILE A 204 -6.90 -5.41 1.10
CA ILE A 204 -7.98 -6.01 1.89
C ILE A 204 -8.43 -7.30 1.22
N ILE A 205 -8.33 -8.42 1.94
CA ILE A 205 -8.80 -9.74 1.50
C ILE A 205 -10.28 -9.89 1.87
N THR A 206 -11.10 -10.14 0.85
CA THR A 206 -12.56 -10.31 0.92
C THR A 206 -12.94 -11.71 0.43
N GLY A 207 -12.99 -12.68 1.35
CA GLY A 207 -13.16 -14.08 0.97
C GLY A 207 -11.96 -14.58 0.15
N THR A 208 -12.16 -14.83 -1.14
CA THR A 208 -11.12 -15.25 -2.10
C THR A 208 -10.62 -14.12 -3.00
N ALA A 209 -11.17 -12.91 -2.87
CA ALA A 209 -10.75 -11.75 -3.67
C ALA A 209 -9.92 -10.77 -2.83
N ALA A 210 -9.29 -9.82 -3.50
CA ALA A 210 -8.59 -8.71 -2.87
C ALA A 210 -9.12 -7.36 -3.38
N ARG A 211 -8.93 -6.32 -2.57
CA ARG A 211 -9.18 -4.91 -2.91
C ARG A 211 -7.97 -4.06 -2.51
N LEU A 212 -7.57 -3.16 -3.39
CA LEU A 212 -6.52 -2.17 -3.17
C LEU A 212 -7.14 -0.89 -2.60
N VAL A 213 -6.48 -0.24 -1.64
CA VAL A 213 -6.92 1.02 -1.02
C VAL A 213 -5.73 1.98 -0.85
N ASP A 214 -6.02 3.25 -0.56
CA ASP A 214 -5.02 4.32 -0.36
C ASP A 214 -4.31 4.72 -1.66
N TRP A 215 -5.11 5.22 -2.62
CA TRP A 215 -4.63 5.70 -3.92
C TRP A 215 -4.10 7.13 -3.91
N GLY A 216 -3.95 7.76 -2.74
CA GLY A 216 -3.55 9.17 -2.66
C GLY A 216 -2.16 9.48 -3.23
N MET A 217 -1.33 8.43 -3.37
CA MET A 217 -0.01 8.50 -3.99
C MET A 217 0.05 7.99 -5.43
N ALA A 218 -1.10 7.71 -6.05
CA ALA A 218 -1.18 7.22 -7.42
C ALA A 218 -0.33 8.07 -8.38
N SER A 219 0.33 7.43 -9.32
CA SER A 219 1.27 8.08 -10.23
C SER A 219 1.20 7.47 -11.63
N ARG A 220 1.84 8.12 -12.60
CA ARG A 220 2.15 7.55 -13.92
C ARG A 220 3.62 7.22 -14.01
N GLY A 221 3.94 6.06 -14.56
CA GLY A 221 5.33 5.69 -14.84
C GLY A 221 5.41 4.41 -15.66
N THR A 222 6.59 3.77 -15.62
CA THR A 222 6.79 2.48 -16.26
C THR A 222 5.94 1.39 -15.60
N PRO A 223 5.27 0.51 -16.36
CA PRO A 223 4.41 -0.56 -15.82
C PRO A 223 5.14 -1.52 -14.84
N LEU A 224 6.46 -1.59 -14.91
CA LEU A 224 7.32 -2.39 -14.04
C LEU A 224 7.27 -1.98 -12.56
N VAL A 225 6.89 -0.75 -12.24
CA VAL A 225 6.94 -0.25 -10.85
C VAL A 225 6.02 -1.05 -9.93
N ASN A 226 4.78 -1.33 -10.33
CA ASN A 226 3.83 -2.06 -9.48
C ASN A 226 4.35 -3.46 -9.06
N PRO A 227 4.81 -4.34 -9.99
CA PRO A 227 5.34 -5.65 -9.60
C PRO A 227 6.68 -5.54 -8.84
N ALA A 228 7.53 -4.56 -9.15
CA ALA A 228 8.77 -4.34 -8.40
C ALA A 228 8.50 -3.89 -6.94
N ASP A 229 7.52 -3.02 -6.71
CA ASP A 229 7.06 -2.66 -5.37
C ASP A 229 6.54 -3.90 -4.63
N LEU A 230 5.78 -4.78 -5.30
CA LEU A 230 5.29 -6.02 -4.70
C LEU A 230 6.45 -6.95 -4.27
N VAL A 231 7.49 -7.10 -5.10
CA VAL A 231 8.69 -7.89 -4.77
C VAL A 231 9.34 -7.41 -3.47
N ILE A 232 9.52 -6.10 -3.30
CA ILE A 232 10.09 -5.55 -2.06
C ILE A 232 9.19 -5.87 -0.86
N ASN A 233 7.87 -5.71 -0.99
CA ASN A 233 6.93 -6.00 0.08
C ASN A 233 6.93 -7.50 0.46
N LEU A 234 7.08 -8.40 -0.49
CA LEU A 234 7.22 -9.85 -0.27
C LEU A 234 8.53 -10.18 0.47
N ILE A 235 9.66 -9.60 0.05
CA ILE A 235 10.95 -9.79 0.72
C ILE A 235 10.90 -9.23 2.15
N ALA A 236 10.29 -8.06 2.35
CA ALA A 236 10.07 -7.47 3.67
C ALA A 236 9.22 -8.38 4.60
N CYS A 237 8.38 -9.23 4.01
CA CYS A 237 7.59 -10.24 4.71
C CYS A 237 8.25 -11.62 4.82
N GLY A 238 9.49 -11.77 4.37
CA GLY A 238 10.32 -12.95 4.61
C GLY A 238 10.55 -13.87 3.42
N HIS A 239 10.13 -13.50 2.21
CA HIS A 239 10.51 -14.22 0.99
C HIS A 239 11.99 -14.03 0.65
N ALA A 240 12.63 -15.05 0.09
CA ALA A 240 13.91 -14.85 -0.60
C ALA A 240 13.68 -14.04 -1.90
N PRO A 241 14.66 -13.23 -2.35
CA PRO A 241 14.53 -12.46 -3.60
C PRO A 241 14.10 -13.30 -4.81
N THR A 242 14.69 -14.49 -4.97
CA THR A 242 14.34 -15.42 -6.07
C THR A 242 12.89 -15.90 -6.01
N GLU A 243 12.38 -16.17 -4.80
CA GLU A 243 10.98 -16.59 -4.61
C GLU A 243 10.02 -15.43 -4.88
N ALA A 244 10.37 -14.22 -4.45
CA ALA A 244 9.57 -13.03 -4.69
C ALA A 244 9.48 -12.69 -6.19
N GLU A 245 10.59 -12.77 -6.93
CA GLU A 245 10.59 -12.57 -8.39
C GLU A 245 9.80 -13.67 -9.11
N ALA A 246 9.91 -14.93 -8.67
CA ALA A 246 9.18 -16.05 -9.27
C ALA A 246 7.66 -15.88 -9.15
N LEU A 247 7.17 -15.27 -8.06
CA LEU A 247 5.74 -14.96 -7.91
C LEU A 247 5.23 -13.95 -8.95
N MET A 248 6.10 -13.08 -9.47
CA MET A 248 5.72 -12.10 -10.49
C MET A 248 5.66 -12.69 -11.91
N ALA A 249 6.12 -13.94 -12.10
CA ALA A 249 6.22 -14.57 -13.40
C ALA A 249 4.88 -14.71 -14.15
N GLY A 250 3.74 -14.55 -13.47
CA GLY A 250 2.42 -14.52 -14.09
C GLY A 250 2.07 -13.20 -14.79
N LEU A 251 2.66 -12.07 -14.36
CA LEU A 251 2.33 -10.71 -14.82
C LEU A 251 3.05 -10.37 -16.13
N ASP A 252 2.35 -9.79 -17.09
CA ASP A 252 2.95 -9.50 -18.40
C ASP A 252 3.93 -8.32 -18.32
N THR A 253 3.66 -7.35 -17.44
CA THR A 253 4.53 -6.23 -17.08
C THR A 253 5.89 -6.72 -16.59
N TRP A 254 5.92 -7.83 -15.86
CA TRP A 254 7.16 -8.42 -15.35
C TRP A 254 7.89 -9.22 -16.42
N LYS A 255 7.18 -10.07 -17.18
CA LYS A 255 7.78 -10.87 -18.26
C LYS A 255 8.44 -10.00 -19.34
N ASN A 256 7.82 -8.87 -19.66
CA ASN A 256 8.25 -7.97 -20.73
C ASN A 256 9.18 -6.84 -20.24
N ALA A 257 9.48 -6.80 -18.94
CA ALA A 257 10.35 -5.76 -18.39
C ALA A 257 11.78 -5.90 -18.93
N ASP A 258 12.37 -4.78 -19.35
CA ASP A 258 13.80 -4.72 -19.63
C ASP A 258 14.60 -5.00 -18.33
N PRO A 259 15.43 -6.06 -18.28
CA PRO A 259 16.23 -6.36 -17.11
C PRO A 259 17.13 -5.20 -16.66
N ALA A 260 17.61 -4.36 -17.58
CA ALA A 260 18.42 -3.20 -17.24
C ALA A 260 17.64 -2.13 -16.48
N VAL A 261 16.38 -1.89 -16.88
CA VAL A 261 15.46 -0.96 -16.19
C VAL A 261 15.11 -1.51 -14.81
N LEU A 262 14.85 -2.81 -14.69
CA LEU A 262 14.59 -3.47 -13.41
C LEU A 262 15.77 -3.35 -12.44
N ASP A 263 16.99 -3.55 -12.94
CA ASP A 263 18.20 -3.40 -12.14
C ASP A 263 18.45 -1.95 -11.73
N TYR A 264 18.17 -0.99 -12.61
CA TYR A 264 18.22 0.43 -12.27
C TYR A 264 17.21 0.76 -11.19
N TYR A 265 15.96 0.34 -11.35
CA TYR A 265 14.89 0.64 -10.40
C TYR A 265 15.15 0.00 -9.03
N ALA A 266 15.63 -1.24 -8.96
CA ALA A 266 16.02 -1.89 -7.71
C ALA A 266 17.09 -1.09 -6.94
N ARG A 267 18.09 -0.53 -7.66
CA ARG A 267 19.12 0.33 -7.05
C ARG A 267 18.56 1.67 -6.58
N LEU A 268 17.76 2.33 -7.41
CA LEU A 268 17.11 3.60 -7.10
C LEU A 268 16.20 3.48 -5.87
N LEU A 269 15.45 2.38 -5.77
CA LEU A 269 14.65 2.04 -4.60
C LEU A 269 15.52 1.95 -3.35
N ALA A 270 16.57 1.12 -3.38
CA ALA A 270 17.44 0.96 -2.22
C ALA A 270 18.05 2.28 -1.73
N THR A 271 18.53 3.14 -2.64
CA THR A 271 19.09 4.45 -2.27
C THR A 271 18.03 5.39 -1.70
N THR A 272 16.86 5.46 -2.33
CA THR A 272 15.74 6.31 -1.90
C THR A 272 15.25 5.92 -0.50
N TRP A 273 15.03 4.62 -0.26
CA TRP A 273 14.55 4.15 1.04
C TRP A 273 15.61 4.34 2.14
N LEU A 274 16.90 4.16 1.83
CA LEU A 274 17.99 4.46 2.77
C LEU A 274 18.03 5.94 3.16
N GLU A 275 17.83 6.84 2.19
CA GLU A 275 17.83 8.29 2.43
C GLU A 275 16.57 8.74 3.18
N ALA A 276 15.39 8.35 2.70
CA ALA A 276 14.10 8.74 3.29
C ALA A 276 13.86 8.17 4.70
N PHE A 277 14.52 7.07 5.04
CA PHE A 277 14.34 6.37 6.32
C PHE A 277 15.66 6.12 7.05
N TRP A 278 16.67 6.99 6.90
CA TRP A 278 17.99 6.86 7.51
C TRP A 278 17.96 6.65 9.05
N THR A 279 16.89 7.11 9.71
CA THR A 279 16.61 6.93 11.15
C THR A 279 15.29 6.17 11.39
N PRO A 280 15.14 4.91 10.95
CA PRO A 280 13.86 4.24 11.04
C PRO A 280 13.65 3.70 12.46
N THR A 281 12.81 4.37 13.25
CA THR A 281 12.32 3.80 14.52
C THR A 281 11.15 2.83 14.30
N HIS A 282 10.53 2.82 13.11
CA HIS A 282 9.39 1.94 12.80
C HIS A 282 9.81 0.57 12.22
N PRO A 283 9.33 -0.56 12.78
CA PRO A 283 9.71 -1.92 12.34
C PRO A 283 9.50 -2.20 10.84
N TRP A 284 8.36 -1.76 10.29
CA TRP A 284 8.06 -1.90 8.86
C TRP A 284 9.04 -1.14 7.95
N ALA A 285 9.35 0.12 8.27
CA ALA A 285 10.27 0.92 7.47
C ALA A 285 11.65 0.25 7.40
N ARG A 286 12.14 -0.27 8.54
CA ARG A 286 13.39 -1.04 8.59
C ARG A 286 13.32 -2.32 7.73
N ALA A 287 12.20 -3.03 7.75
CA ALA A 287 12.02 -4.24 6.94
C ALA A 287 12.04 -3.93 5.43
N VAL A 288 11.35 -2.87 5.00
CA VAL A 288 11.32 -2.44 3.59
C VAL A 288 12.69 -1.96 3.12
N VAL A 289 13.42 -1.17 3.93
CA VAL A 289 14.80 -0.75 3.61
C VAL A 289 15.71 -1.98 3.44
N ASN A 290 15.67 -2.92 4.38
CA ASN A 290 16.46 -4.15 4.29
C ASN A 290 16.11 -4.97 3.05
N ALA A 291 14.82 -5.09 2.73
CA ALA A 291 14.33 -5.79 1.55
C ALA A 291 14.82 -5.14 0.25
N ALA A 292 14.73 -3.81 0.14
CA ALA A 292 15.21 -3.08 -1.02
C ALA A 292 16.73 -3.27 -1.23
N VAL A 293 17.53 -3.21 -0.16
CA VAL A 293 18.97 -3.48 -0.22
C VAL A 293 19.26 -4.93 -0.60
N GLN A 294 18.57 -5.90 -0.01
CA GLN A 294 18.73 -7.33 -0.33
C GLN A 294 18.41 -7.61 -1.79
N TRP A 295 17.32 -7.02 -2.30
CA TRP A 295 16.91 -7.20 -3.68
C TRP A 295 17.91 -6.56 -4.66
N ALA A 296 18.34 -5.33 -4.42
CA ALA A 296 19.36 -4.67 -5.23
C ALA A 296 20.67 -5.47 -5.29
N MET A 297 21.09 -6.07 -4.16
CA MET A 297 22.25 -6.96 -4.12
C MET A 297 22.02 -8.24 -4.92
N HIS A 298 20.86 -8.88 -4.77
CA HIS A 298 20.51 -10.07 -5.56
C HIS A 298 20.61 -9.80 -7.07
N ARG A 299 19.96 -8.74 -7.55
CA ARG A 299 19.99 -8.32 -8.96
C ARG A 299 21.40 -8.04 -9.50
N ARG A 300 22.29 -7.52 -8.65
CA ARG A 300 23.70 -7.30 -9.02
C ARG A 300 24.47 -8.62 -9.22
N HIS A 301 24.25 -9.61 -8.36
CA HIS A 301 24.98 -10.88 -8.43
C HIS A 301 24.50 -11.78 -9.58
N SER A 302 23.22 -11.72 -9.95
CA SER A 302 22.66 -12.49 -11.08
C SER A 302 23.18 -12.06 -12.46
N ARG A 303 24.02 -11.02 -12.54
CA ARG A 303 24.70 -10.56 -13.77
C ARG A 303 26.07 -11.23 -14.01
N HIS A 304 26.52 -12.09 -13.10
CA HIS A 304 27.76 -12.86 -13.19
C HIS A 304 27.46 -14.35 -13.18
#